data_AF-A0A8J8JSE8-F1
#
_entry.id   AF-A0A8J8JSE8-F1
#
_cell.length_a   1.000
_cell.length_b   1.000
_cell.length_c   1.000
_cell.angle_alpha   90.00
_cell.angle_beta   90.00
_cell.angle_gamma   90.00
#
_symmetry.space_group_name_H-M   'P 1'
#
loop_
_entity.id
_entity.type
_entity.pdbx_description
1 polymer ?
#
loop_
_entity_poly.entity_id
_entity_poly.type
_entity_poly.pdbx_seq_one_letter_code
_entity_poly.pdbx_strand_id
1 'polypeptide(L)'
;MQQTPVTIHAIRLKPGQDLQQEIDSLVAREHITAGWIMTCVGSLTQTNLRYANQPNGSSLQGHFEIVSLTGTVSINGSHLHMSISDSTGTTIGGHLLPGNIIYTTAEIVIGQSHQHIFTREKDGTTPWEELQIQKQ
;
A
#
# COMPACT_ATOMS: atom_id res chain seq x y z
N MET A 1 17.66 -21.75 16.71
CA MET A 1 17.21 -20.37 16.98
C MET A 1 15.80 -20.25 16.47
N GLN A 2 14.85 -19.89 17.32
CA GLN A 2 13.44 -19.78 16.94
C GLN A 2 13.30 -18.56 16.02
N GLN A 3 12.91 -18.76 14.76
CA GLN A 3 12.68 -17.63 13.86
C GLN A 3 11.54 -16.78 14.41
N THR A 4 11.74 -15.47 14.46
CA THR A 4 10.70 -14.52 14.84
C THR A 4 9.54 -14.66 13.85
N PRO A 5 8.27 -14.83 14.29
CA PRO A 5 7.16 -15.05 13.37
C PRO A 5 6.88 -13.86 12.44
N VAL A 6 7.37 -12.68 12.83
CA VAL A 6 7.20 -11.42 12.13
C VAL A 6 8.53 -10.66 12.07
N THR A 7 8.83 -10.08 10.89
CA THR A 7 9.87 -9.05 10.71
C THR A 7 9.19 -7.71 10.44
N ILE A 8 9.79 -6.63 10.97
CA ILE A 8 9.31 -5.26 10.79
C ILE A 8 10.27 -4.50 9.88
N HIS A 9 9.72 -3.87 8.85
CA HIS A 9 10.45 -3.02 7.90
C HIS A 9 9.97 -1.58 8.05
N ALA A 10 10.89 -0.65 8.31
CA ALA A 10 10.58 0.77 8.38
C ALA A 10 11.32 1.52 7.27
N ILE A 11 10.60 2.32 6.49
CA ILE A 11 11.15 3.16 5.43
C ILE A 11 10.60 4.58 5.49
N ARG A 12 11.41 5.54 5.05
CA ARG A 12 10.98 6.92 4.83
C ARG A 12 11.17 7.27 3.36
N LEU A 13 10.09 7.64 2.70
CA LEU A 13 10.11 8.18 1.35
C LEU A 13 10.36 9.69 1.38
N LYS A 14 10.94 10.18 0.29
CA LYS A 14 11.41 11.55 0.06
C LYS A 14 10.53 12.23 -1.00
N PRO A 15 10.54 13.58 -1.05
CA PRO A 15 9.81 14.34 -2.06
C PRO A 15 10.05 13.83 -3.48
N GLY A 16 8.99 13.72 -4.27
CA GLY A 16 9.04 13.30 -5.68
C GLY A 16 9.05 11.79 -5.93
N GLN A 17 9.21 10.96 -4.89
CA GLN A 17 9.06 9.51 -5.05
C GLN A 17 7.58 9.11 -5.20
N ASP A 18 7.32 7.99 -5.88
CA ASP A 18 5.98 7.41 -5.96
C ASP A 18 5.75 6.40 -4.82
N LEU A 19 4.67 6.59 -4.07
CA LEU A 19 4.36 5.78 -2.89
C LEU A 19 4.23 4.29 -3.20
N GLN A 20 3.50 3.92 -4.25
CA GLN A 20 3.26 2.51 -4.57
C GLN A 20 4.54 1.86 -5.09
N GLN A 21 5.25 2.54 -5.99
CA GLN A 21 6.48 2.02 -6.59
C GLN A 21 7.54 1.71 -5.53
N GLU A 22 7.70 2.57 -4.53
CA GLU A 22 8.70 2.38 -3.47
C GLU A 22 8.29 1.27 -2.48
N ILE A 23 6.99 1.13 -2.19
CA ILE A 23 6.48 -0.01 -1.40
C ILE A 23 6.76 -1.31 -2.14
N ASP A 24 6.41 -1.40 -3.42
CA ASP A 24 6.62 -2.61 -4.21
C ASP A 24 8.13 -2.92 -4.38
N SER A 25 8.98 -1.89 -4.47
CA SER A 25 10.44 -2.04 -4.50
C SER A 25 11.01 -2.60 -3.19
N LEU A 26 10.51 -2.14 -2.04
CA LEU A 26 10.85 -2.72 -0.74
C LEU A 26 10.39 -4.19 -0.65
N VAL A 27 9.15 -4.46 -1.04
CA VAL A 27 8.56 -5.81 -1.03
C VAL A 27 9.39 -6.80 -1.85
N ALA A 28 9.81 -6.39 -3.06
CA ALA A 28 10.67 -7.20 -3.92
C ALA A 28 12.06 -7.39 -3.30
N ARG A 29 12.71 -6.32 -2.82
CA ARG A 29 14.06 -6.37 -2.24
C ARG A 29 14.14 -7.29 -1.02
N GLU A 30 13.18 -7.17 -0.12
CA GLU A 30 13.13 -7.94 1.13
C GLU A 30 12.42 -9.31 0.97
N HIS A 31 12.00 -9.65 -0.25
CA HIS A 31 11.31 -10.91 -0.58
C HIS A 31 10.09 -11.18 0.31
N ILE A 32 9.24 -10.16 0.50
CA ILE A 32 8.06 -10.25 1.36
C ILE A 32 7.00 -11.09 0.65
N THR A 33 6.80 -12.33 1.09
CA THR A 33 5.76 -13.24 0.58
C THR A 33 4.39 -13.04 1.22
N ALA A 34 4.35 -12.50 2.44
CA ALA A 34 3.12 -12.12 3.14
C ALA A 34 3.39 -10.94 4.06
N GLY A 35 2.89 -9.75 3.70
CA GLY A 35 3.03 -8.56 4.53
C GLY A 35 1.80 -7.66 4.56
N TRP A 36 1.81 -6.70 5.47
CA TRP A 36 0.74 -5.72 5.64
C TRP A 36 1.28 -4.37 6.10
N ILE A 37 0.56 -3.30 5.74
CA ILE A 37 0.88 -1.96 6.23
C ILE A 37 0.47 -1.86 7.70
N MET A 38 1.42 -1.55 8.57
CA MET A 38 1.15 -1.29 9.99
C MET A 38 0.82 0.18 10.24
N THR A 39 1.55 1.07 9.57
CA THR A 39 1.25 2.50 9.58
C THR A 39 1.85 3.18 8.35
N CYS A 40 1.21 4.27 7.93
CA CYS A 40 1.79 5.26 7.04
C CYS A 40 1.26 6.64 7.44
N VAL A 41 2.18 7.58 7.64
CA VAL A 41 1.88 9.00 7.75
C VAL A 41 2.76 9.77 6.79
N GLY A 42 2.25 10.84 6.20
CA GLY A 42 3.01 11.58 5.20
C GLY A 42 2.16 12.57 4.44
N SER A 43 2.70 13.07 3.33
CA SER A 43 2.00 14.03 2.49
C SER A 43 2.28 13.80 1.00
N LEU A 44 1.36 14.24 0.17
CA LEU A 44 1.39 14.09 -1.29
C LEU A 44 1.20 15.43 -2.00
N THR A 45 1.86 15.59 -3.16
CA THR A 45 1.56 16.67 -4.12
C THR A 45 0.61 16.22 -5.23
N GLN A 46 0.57 14.92 -5.47
CA GLN A 46 -0.33 14.28 -6.41
C GLN A 46 -0.86 12.99 -5.81
N THR A 47 -2.13 12.73 -6.01
CA THR A 47 -2.81 11.50 -5.60
C THR A 47 -3.51 10.88 -6.80
N ASN A 48 -3.58 9.56 -6.84
CA ASN A 48 -4.35 8.82 -7.83
C ASN A 48 -5.05 7.64 -7.15
N LEU A 49 -6.37 7.76 -7.02
CA LEU A 49 -7.21 6.79 -6.32
C LEU A 49 -8.35 6.31 -7.21
N ARG A 50 -8.62 5.01 -7.21
CA ARG A 50 -9.85 4.47 -7.80
C ARG A 50 -10.93 4.39 -6.74
N TYR A 51 -12.00 5.16 -6.92
CA TYR A 51 -13.15 5.15 -6.02
C TYR A 51 -14.02 3.90 -6.20
N ALA A 52 -14.87 3.65 -5.22
CA ALA A 52 -15.77 2.50 -5.22
C ALA A 52 -16.61 2.44 -6.51
N ASN A 53 -16.61 1.27 -7.14
CA ASN A 53 -17.34 0.99 -8.38
C ASN A 53 -17.01 1.92 -9.57
N GLN A 54 -15.84 2.57 -9.56
CA GLN A 54 -15.37 3.36 -10.70
C GLN A 54 -14.38 2.54 -11.53
N PRO A 55 -14.45 2.59 -12.87
CA PRO A 55 -13.54 1.82 -13.73
C PRO A 55 -12.13 2.41 -13.74
N ASN A 56 -12.01 3.72 -13.53
CA ASN A 56 -10.78 4.49 -13.69
C ASN A 56 -10.32 5.15 -12.40
N GLY A 57 -9.02 5.48 -12.34
CA GLY A 57 -8.46 6.33 -11.31
C GLY A 57 -8.94 7.78 -11.41
N SER A 58 -9.00 8.43 -10.26
CA SER A 58 -9.22 9.87 -10.12
C SER A 58 -7.91 10.49 -9.64
N SER A 59 -7.26 11.25 -10.51
CA SER A 59 -6.01 11.94 -10.19
C SER A 59 -6.29 13.38 -9.74
N LEU A 60 -5.68 13.80 -8.64
CA LEU A 60 -5.76 15.15 -8.12
C LEU A 60 -4.35 15.68 -7.86
N GLN A 61 -4.15 16.98 -8.10
CA GLN A 61 -2.94 17.72 -7.74
C GLN A 61 -3.28 18.71 -6.64
N GLY A 62 -2.36 18.93 -5.71
CA GLY A 62 -2.58 19.80 -4.56
C GLY A 62 -1.61 19.49 -3.43
N HIS A 63 -2.02 19.74 -2.19
CA HIS A 63 -1.31 19.27 -1.01
C HIS A 63 -2.28 18.45 -0.17
N PHE A 64 -1.87 17.23 0.14
CA PHE A 64 -2.70 16.29 0.89
C PHE A 64 -1.89 15.63 2.00
N GLU A 65 -2.51 15.43 3.16
CA GLU A 65 -1.98 14.58 4.21
C GLU A 65 -2.44 13.14 3.98
N ILE A 66 -1.52 12.18 4.06
CA ILE A 66 -1.83 10.74 4.14
C ILE A 66 -2.29 10.47 5.58
N VAL A 67 -3.60 10.30 5.75
CA VAL A 67 -4.21 10.06 7.07
C VAL A 67 -4.44 8.57 7.33
N SER A 68 -4.39 7.74 6.29
CA SER A 68 -4.37 6.28 6.41
C SER A 68 -3.83 5.63 5.14
N LEU A 69 -2.98 4.62 5.29
CA LEU A 69 -2.68 3.62 4.27
C LEU A 69 -2.90 2.24 4.91
N THR A 70 -3.66 1.39 4.24
CA THR A 70 -3.94 0.03 4.72
C THR A 70 -3.89 -0.95 3.57
N GLY A 71 -3.54 -2.19 3.86
CA GLY A 71 -3.60 -3.25 2.87
C GLY A 71 -2.56 -4.34 3.08
N THR A 72 -2.59 -5.28 2.13
CA THR A 72 -1.69 -6.44 2.08
C THR A 72 -0.69 -6.26 0.96
N VAL A 73 0.56 -6.65 1.21
CA VAL A 73 1.66 -6.56 0.26
C VAL A 73 2.33 -7.92 0.14
N SER A 74 2.72 -8.27 -1.08
CA SER A 74 3.51 -9.47 -1.34
C SER A 74 4.20 -9.36 -2.69
N ILE A 75 5.25 -10.15 -2.90
CA ILE A 75 5.87 -10.33 -4.22
C ILE A 75 4.88 -10.87 -5.27
N ASN A 76 3.77 -11.46 -4.84
CA ASN A 76 2.72 -12.01 -5.70
C ASN A 76 1.56 -11.03 -5.93
N GLY A 77 1.66 -9.80 -5.45
CA GLY A 77 0.66 -8.75 -5.65
C GLY A 77 0.23 -8.05 -4.36
N SER A 78 0.14 -6.73 -4.45
CA SER A 78 -0.28 -5.82 -3.38
C SER A 78 -1.75 -5.40 -3.58
N HIS A 79 -2.47 -5.18 -2.47
CA HIS A 79 -3.79 -4.56 -2.48
C HIS A 79 -3.83 -3.50 -1.37
N LEU A 80 -3.72 -2.23 -1.79
CA LEU A 80 -3.57 -1.08 -0.91
C LEU A 80 -4.75 -0.11 -1.10
N HIS A 81 -5.28 0.38 0.01
CA HIS A 81 -6.24 1.47 0.08
C HIS A 81 -5.63 2.63 0.85
N MET A 82 -5.93 3.85 0.44
CA MET A 82 -5.42 5.06 1.07
C MET A 82 -6.56 6.07 1.29
N SER A 83 -6.52 6.74 2.43
CA SER A 83 -7.31 7.94 2.72
C SER A 83 -6.38 9.13 2.85
N ILE A 84 -6.78 10.24 2.24
CA ILE A 84 -6.04 11.50 2.24
C ILE A 84 -6.95 12.65 2.68
N SER A 85 -6.37 13.67 3.29
CA SER A 85 -7.07 14.88 3.73
C SER A 85 -6.49 16.11 3.03
N ASP A 86 -7.35 16.97 2.49
CA ASP A 86 -6.93 18.22 1.85
C ASP A 86 -6.75 19.38 2.87
N SER A 87 -6.43 20.57 2.37
CA SER A 87 -6.21 21.77 3.19
C SER A 87 -7.44 22.23 4.00
N THR A 88 -8.63 21.72 3.69
CA THR A 88 -9.87 22.02 4.42
C THR A 88 -10.22 20.95 5.45
N GLY A 89 -9.45 19.86 5.51
CA GLY A 89 -9.75 18.68 6.31
C GLY A 89 -10.72 17.71 5.63
N THR A 90 -11.13 17.97 4.38
CA THR A 90 -12.00 17.07 3.64
C THR A 90 -11.21 15.81 3.30
N THR A 91 -11.74 14.67 3.73
CA THR A 91 -11.10 13.37 3.52
C THR A 91 -11.74 12.62 2.37
N ILE A 92 -10.92 12.14 1.45
CA ILE A 92 -11.33 11.22 0.39
C ILE A 92 -10.46 9.96 0.47
N GLY A 93 -10.98 8.84 -0.04
CA GLY A 93 -10.26 7.57 0.00
C GLY A 93 -10.68 6.61 -1.10
N GLY A 94 -9.82 5.65 -1.39
CA GLY A 94 -10.05 4.67 -2.43
C GLY A 94 -8.91 3.67 -2.56
N HIS A 95 -8.98 2.87 -3.62
CA HIS A 95 -7.93 1.94 -3.99
C HIS A 95 -6.72 2.70 -4.56
N LEU A 96 -5.53 2.43 -4.02
CA LEU A 96 -4.28 3.07 -4.42
C LEU A 96 -3.89 2.61 -5.83
N LEU A 97 -3.60 3.56 -6.70
CA LEU A 97 -3.04 3.33 -8.03
C LEU A 97 -1.64 3.94 -8.14
N PRO A 98 -0.88 3.70 -9.23
CA PRO A 98 0.34 4.44 -9.48
C PRO A 98 0.08 5.94 -9.67
N GLY A 99 1.04 6.79 -9.32
CA GLY A 99 0.94 8.25 -9.46
C GLY A 99 0.63 8.99 -8.15
N ASN A 100 1.00 8.42 -7.00
CA ASN A 100 0.85 9.05 -5.68
C ASN A 100 2.21 9.60 -5.23
N ILE A 101 2.44 10.90 -5.48
CA ILE A 101 3.76 11.53 -5.40
C ILE A 101 3.97 12.20 -4.06
N ILE A 102 5.04 11.81 -3.36
CA ILE A 102 5.38 12.34 -2.04
C ILE A 102 5.68 13.84 -2.10
N TYR A 103 5.07 14.60 -1.19
CA TYR A 103 5.35 16.01 -1.01
C TYR A 103 6.52 16.26 -0.07
N THR A 104 6.40 15.96 1.22
CA THR A 104 7.49 16.19 2.19
C THR A 104 8.13 14.90 2.69
N THR A 105 7.30 13.91 3.02
CA THR A 105 7.73 12.63 3.58
C THR A 105 6.59 11.61 3.47
N ALA A 106 6.93 10.33 3.46
CA ALA A 106 6.02 9.27 3.90
C ALA A 106 6.80 8.30 4.79
N GLU A 107 6.33 8.10 6.01
CA GLU A 107 6.93 7.25 7.03
C GLU A 107 6.09 5.98 7.10
N ILE A 108 6.65 4.86 6.67
CA ILE A 108 5.92 3.61 6.44
C ILE A 108 6.53 2.52 7.29
N VAL A 109 5.67 1.73 7.94
CA VAL A 109 6.07 0.50 8.62
C VAL A 109 5.27 -0.66 8.03
N ILE A 110 5.98 -1.72 7.63
CA ILE A 110 5.43 -2.94 7.06
C ILE A 110 5.76 -4.11 7.99
N GLY A 111 4.75 -4.90 8.33
CA GLY A 111 4.93 -6.21 8.95
C GLY A 111 5.05 -7.28 7.88
N GLN A 112 6.00 -8.20 8.02
CA GLN A 112 6.17 -9.40 7.20
C GLN A 112 5.96 -10.63 8.07
N SER A 113 5.07 -11.54 7.67
CA SER A 113 4.93 -12.85 8.30
C SER A 113 5.85 -13.87 7.64
N HIS A 114 6.53 -14.69 8.43
CA HIS A 114 7.32 -15.84 7.96
C HIS A 114 6.56 -17.16 8.00
N GLN A 115 5.29 -17.12 8.39
CA GLN A 115 4.44 -18.31 8.54
C GLN A 115 3.37 -18.40 7.46
N HIS A 116 3.32 -17.42 6.56
CA HIS A 116 2.30 -17.32 5.54
C HIS A 116 2.89 -16.94 4.18
N ILE A 117 2.16 -17.31 3.13
CA ILE A 117 2.38 -16.84 1.77
C ILE A 117 1.05 -16.29 1.26
N PHE A 118 1.08 -15.07 0.74
CA PHE A 118 -0.05 -14.46 0.05
C PHE A 118 0.12 -14.64 -1.46
N THR A 119 -0.93 -15.14 -2.11
CA THR A 119 -1.04 -15.19 -3.59
C THR A 119 -2.32 -14.49 -4.03
N ARG A 120 -2.44 -14.22 -5.33
CA ARG A 120 -3.63 -13.65 -5.97
C ARG A 120 -4.12 -14.65 -7.01
N GLU A 121 -5.32 -15.18 -6.81
CA GLU A 121 -5.86 -16.25 -7.65
C GLU A 121 -7.35 -16.03 -7.92
N LYS A 122 -7.83 -16.50 -9.07
CA LYS A 122 -9.27 -16.54 -9.36
C LYS A 122 -9.90 -17.71 -8.60
N ASP A 123 -10.79 -17.42 -7.67
CA ASP A 123 -11.53 -18.43 -6.90
C ASP A 123 -12.98 -18.65 -7.39
N GLY A 124 -13.40 -17.87 -8.40
CA GLY A 124 -14.73 -17.95 -9.01
C GLY A 124 -15.83 -17.17 -8.29
N THR A 125 -15.52 -16.51 -7.17
CA THR A 125 -16.48 -15.67 -6.42
C THR A 125 -16.59 -14.25 -6.98
N THR A 126 -15.50 -13.75 -7.57
CA THR A 126 -15.42 -12.45 -8.25
C THR A 126 -14.70 -12.59 -9.60
N PRO A 127 -14.76 -11.60 -10.51
CA PRO A 127 -13.96 -11.63 -11.74
C PRO A 127 -12.47 -11.31 -11.51
N TRP A 128 -12.08 -10.95 -10.28
CA TRP A 128 -10.74 -10.48 -9.93
C TRP A 128 -9.89 -11.61 -9.35
N GLU A 129 -8.58 -11.37 -9.27
CA GLU A 129 -7.66 -12.25 -8.53
C GLU A 129 -7.69 -11.85 -7.06
N GLU A 130 -8.26 -12.73 -6.23
CA GLU A 130 -8.48 -12.48 -4.81
C GLU A 130 -7.35 -13.06 -3.95
N LEU A 131 -7.22 -12.56 -2.72
CA LEU A 131 -6.21 -13.02 -1.78
C LEU A 131 -6.40 -14.51 -1.45
N GLN A 132 -5.36 -15.32 -1.66
CA GLN A 132 -5.25 -16.65 -1.07
C GLN A 132 -4.14 -16.66 -0.03
N ILE A 133 -4.33 -17.44 1.04
CA ILE A 133 -3.42 -17.50 2.18
C ILE A 133 -3.00 -18.94 2.41
N GLN A 134 -1.70 -19.20 2.31
CA GLN A 134 -1.10 -20.49 2.60
C GLN A 134 -0.26 -20.39 3.88
N LYS A 135 -0.15 -21.49 4.63
CA LYS A 135 0.77 -21.59 5.77
C LYS A 135 2.11 -22.16 5.32
N GLN A 136 3.19 -21.66 5.90
CA GLN A 136 4.56 -22.13 5.68
C GLN A 136 5.05 -23.00 6.84
#